data_AF-A0A950B5V5-F1
#
_entry.id   AF-A0A950B5V5-F1
#
_cell.length_a   1.000
_cell.length_b   1.000
_cell.length_c   1.000
_cell.angle_alpha   90.00
_cell.angle_beta   90.00
_cell.angle_gamma   90.00
#
_symmetry.space_group_name_H-M   'P 1'
#
loop_
_entity.id
_entity.type
_entity.pdbx_description
1 polymer ?
#
loop_
_entity_poly.entity_id
_entity_poly.type
_entity_poly.pdbx_seq_one_letter_code
_entity_poly.pdbx_strand_id
1 'polypeptide(L)'
;MRSVPEWSIQLAWAISGIFATGAFWYFLSLKEYANTGWASAGAVLFAALAIALHRAKDKASSESSEDEFTRRYADEPSHIRFIKALPKLKRVVYENAHEGWDTGVTAEMRQASYDVVDFLEYSWIRLAEFYPPGHFGLRGPRAYIRQFIRDRFQFHWSKHEPEGPGTGGTIVGVLVGGDVIDDLEKMISDTVRAVLTHQEGFDFDQWRQKWEGEER
;
A
#
# COMPACT_ATOMS: atom_id res chain seq x y z
N MET A 1 -1.70 -11.43 -21.22
CA MET A 1 -3.15 -11.75 -21.13
C MET A 1 -3.94 -10.45 -21.20
N ARG A 2 -5.11 -10.41 -21.86
CA ARG A 2 -5.95 -9.19 -21.90
C ARG A 2 -6.53 -8.95 -20.51
N SER A 3 -6.29 -7.77 -19.93
CA SER A 3 -6.85 -7.39 -18.64
C SER A 3 -8.37 -7.31 -18.71
N VAL A 4 -9.05 -7.81 -17.67
CA VAL A 4 -10.51 -7.72 -17.55
C VAL A 4 -10.88 -6.24 -17.36
N PRO A 5 -11.65 -5.62 -18.26
CA PRO A 5 -12.02 -4.22 -18.13
C PRO A 5 -12.97 -4.00 -16.95
N GLU A 6 -12.78 -2.93 -16.17
CA GLU A 6 -13.63 -2.61 -15.02
C GLU A 6 -15.11 -2.47 -15.41
N TRP A 7 -15.39 -1.87 -16.57
CA TRP A 7 -16.76 -1.70 -17.07
C TRP A 7 -17.48 -3.05 -17.27
N SER A 8 -16.77 -4.13 -17.54
CA SER A 8 -17.38 -5.47 -17.72
C SER A 8 -17.90 -6.05 -16.41
N ILE A 9 -17.18 -5.80 -15.30
CA ILE A 9 -17.60 -6.20 -13.95
C ILE A 9 -18.80 -5.35 -13.51
N GLN A 10 -18.73 -4.04 -13.74
CA GLN A 10 -19.83 -3.12 -13.45
C GLN A 10 -21.09 -3.45 -14.24
N LEU A 11 -20.95 -3.79 -15.53
CA LEU A 11 -22.07 -4.20 -16.37
C LEU A 11 -22.72 -5.49 -15.88
N ALA A 12 -21.92 -6.49 -15.47
CA ALA A 12 -22.45 -7.73 -14.90
C ALA A 12 -23.24 -7.49 -13.60
N TRP A 13 -22.74 -6.61 -12.71
CA TRP A 13 -23.47 -6.19 -11.52
C TRP A 13 -24.77 -5.44 -11.85
N ALA A 14 -24.72 -4.51 -12.81
CA ALA A 14 -25.89 -3.76 -13.24
C ALA A 14 -27.00 -4.68 -13.80
N ILE A 15 -26.62 -5.64 -14.66
CA ILE A 15 -27.57 -6.61 -15.22
C ILE A 15 -28.15 -7.50 -14.12
N SER A 16 -27.32 -8.01 -13.20
CA SER A 16 -27.80 -8.79 -12.04
C SER A 16 -28.83 -8.00 -11.23
N GLY A 17 -28.56 -6.71 -10.97
CA GLY A 17 -29.48 -5.80 -10.28
C GLY A 17 -30.83 -5.64 -11.01
N ILE A 18 -30.83 -5.48 -12.33
CA ILE A 18 -32.06 -5.38 -13.15
C ILE A 18 -32.90 -6.66 -13.01
N PHE A 19 -32.26 -7.83 -13.05
CA PHE A 19 -32.97 -9.10 -12.89
C PHE A 19 -33.52 -9.28 -11.48
N ALA A 20 -32.73 -8.98 -10.45
CA ALA A 20 -33.10 -9.15 -9.05
C ALA A 20 -34.19 -8.19 -8.57
N THR A 21 -34.24 -6.97 -9.14
CA THR A 21 -35.15 -5.92 -8.66
C THR A 21 -36.22 -5.52 -9.68
N GLY A 22 -35.87 -5.34 -10.95
CA GLY A 22 -36.83 -4.96 -11.98
C GLY A 22 -37.66 -6.14 -12.45
N ALA A 23 -37.01 -7.11 -13.11
CA ALA A 23 -37.69 -8.22 -13.77
C ALA A 23 -38.41 -9.14 -12.78
N PHE A 24 -37.77 -9.47 -11.66
CA PHE A 24 -38.35 -10.34 -10.64
C PHE A 24 -39.70 -9.82 -10.12
N TRP A 25 -39.74 -8.57 -9.65
CA TRP A 25 -40.95 -7.97 -9.08
C TRP A 25 -42.02 -7.71 -10.14
N TYR A 26 -41.62 -7.35 -11.36
CA TYR A 26 -42.54 -7.19 -12.48
C TYR A 26 -43.31 -8.49 -12.78
N PHE A 27 -42.62 -9.59 -13.03
CA PHE A 27 -43.28 -10.87 -13.34
C PHE A 27 -44.04 -11.45 -12.14
N LEU A 28 -43.53 -11.24 -10.93
CA LEU A 28 -44.23 -11.66 -9.72
C LEU A 28 -45.56 -10.90 -9.56
N SER A 29 -45.60 -9.60 -9.88
CA SER A 29 -46.83 -8.81 -9.83
C SER A 29 -47.90 -9.30 -10.82
N LEU A 30 -47.47 -9.86 -11.95
CA LEU A 30 -48.33 -10.47 -12.97
C LEU A 30 -48.71 -11.92 -12.64
N LYS A 31 -48.21 -12.48 -11.53
CA LYS A 31 -48.35 -13.89 -11.12
C LYS A 31 -47.77 -14.88 -12.14
N GLU A 32 -46.79 -14.44 -12.95
CA GLU A 32 -46.09 -15.25 -13.93
C GLU A 32 -44.89 -15.97 -13.32
N TYR A 33 -45.15 -16.98 -12.49
CA TYR A 33 -44.11 -17.63 -11.67
C TYR A 33 -42.96 -18.25 -12.49
N ALA A 34 -43.24 -18.74 -13.70
CA ALA A 34 -42.19 -19.28 -14.59
C ALA A 34 -41.17 -18.19 -14.98
N ASN A 35 -41.65 -16.99 -15.33
CA ASN A 35 -40.81 -15.85 -15.70
C ASN A 35 -40.08 -15.26 -14.48
N THR A 36 -40.72 -15.26 -13.31
CA THR A 36 -40.07 -14.93 -12.03
C THR A 36 -38.90 -15.87 -11.72
N GLY A 37 -39.08 -17.18 -11.98
CA GLY A 37 -38.03 -18.19 -11.85
C GLY A 37 -36.83 -17.89 -12.77
N TRP A 38 -37.10 -17.59 -14.04
CA TRP A 38 -36.05 -17.20 -15.00
C TRP A 38 -35.32 -15.93 -14.60
N ALA A 39 -36.04 -14.93 -14.08
CA ALA A 39 -35.43 -13.69 -13.61
C ALA A 39 -34.48 -13.93 -12.43
N SER A 40 -34.89 -14.79 -11.48
CA SER A 40 -34.06 -15.20 -10.34
C SER A 40 -32.79 -15.91 -10.78
N ALA A 41 -32.92 -16.86 -11.71
CA ALA A 41 -31.78 -17.59 -12.27
C ALA A 41 -30.81 -16.65 -13.01
N GLY A 42 -31.33 -15.70 -13.78
CA GLY A 42 -30.54 -14.67 -14.45
C GLY A 42 -29.73 -13.81 -13.47
N ALA A 43 -30.36 -13.33 -12.39
CA ALA A 43 -29.67 -12.55 -11.35
C ALA A 43 -28.48 -13.31 -10.76
N VAL A 44 -28.67 -14.58 -10.38
CA VAL A 44 -27.62 -15.44 -9.82
C VAL A 44 -26.50 -15.67 -10.83
N LEU A 45 -26.83 -15.94 -12.09
CA LEU A 45 -25.84 -16.18 -13.14
C LEU A 45 -24.94 -14.96 -13.37
N PHE A 46 -25.53 -13.76 -13.46
CA PHE A 46 -24.76 -12.53 -13.65
C PHE A 46 -23.94 -12.14 -12.41
N ALA A 47 -24.44 -12.40 -11.20
CA ALA A 47 -23.66 -12.22 -9.98
C ALA A 47 -22.46 -13.19 -9.93
N ALA A 48 -22.67 -14.47 -10.28
CA ALA A 48 -21.59 -15.45 -10.37
C ALA A 48 -20.55 -15.06 -11.43
N LEU A 49 -20.99 -14.55 -12.58
CA LEU A 49 -20.11 -14.02 -13.62
C LEU A 49 -19.32 -12.81 -13.13
N ALA A 50 -19.94 -11.86 -12.43
CA ALA A 50 -19.26 -10.70 -11.85
C ALA A 50 -18.17 -11.13 -10.87
N ILE A 51 -18.48 -12.08 -9.98
CA ILE A 51 -17.51 -12.65 -9.03
C ILE A 51 -16.37 -13.36 -9.77
N ALA A 52 -16.67 -14.15 -10.79
CA ALA A 52 -15.65 -14.84 -11.59
C ALA A 52 -14.73 -13.86 -12.32
N LEU A 53 -15.29 -12.80 -12.92
CA LEU A 53 -14.52 -11.73 -13.57
C LEU A 53 -13.67 -10.96 -12.57
N HIS A 54 -14.19 -10.68 -11.38
CA HIS A 54 -13.43 -10.03 -10.31
C HIS A 54 -12.25 -10.89 -9.87
N ARG A 55 -12.49 -12.19 -9.61
CA ARG A 55 -11.42 -13.15 -9.27
C ARG A 55 -10.39 -13.31 -10.38
N ALA A 56 -10.82 -13.34 -11.64
CA ALA A 56 -9.91 -13.43 -12.77
C ALA A 56 -9.06 -12.16 -12.93
N LYS A 57 -9.63 -10.99 -12.67
CA LYS A 57 -8.90 -9.71 -12.62
C LYS A 57 -7.89 -9.70 -11.48
N ASP A 58 -8.29 -10.13 -10.30
CA ASP A 58 -7.41 -10.22 -9.12
C ASP A 58 -6.26 -11.19 -9.36
N LYS A 59 -6.53 -12.36 -9.96
CA LYS A 59 -5.52 -13.35 -10.33
C LYS A 59 -4.56 -12.83 -11.40
N ALA A 60 -5.06 -12.14 -12.42
CA ALA A 60 -4.19 -11.54 -13.44
C ALA A 60 -3.32 -10.41 -12.84
N SER A 61 -3.85 -9.65 -11.89
CA SER A 61 -3.09 -8.66 -11.14
C SER A 61 -2.02 -9.32 -10.27
N SER A 62 -2.34 -10.44 -9.60
CA SER A 62 -1.39 -11.17 -8.78
C SER A 62 -0.30 -11.84 -9.63
N GLU A 63 -0.64 -12.49 -10.73
CA GLU A 63 0.33 -13.12 -11.65
C GLU A 63 1.26 -12.07 -12.28
N SER A 64 0.75 -10.90 -12.68
CA SER A 64 1.60 -9.80 -13.16
C SER A 64 2.54 -9.24 -12.09
N SER A 65 2.17 -9.37 -10.81
CA SER A 65 3.01 -8.96 -9.68
C SER A 65 4.01 -10.04 -9.25
N GLU A 66 3.71 -11.31 -9.49
CA GLU A 66 4.61 -12.45 -9.20
C GLU A 66 5.84 -12.44 -10.13
N ASP A 67 5.69 -12.03 -11.40
CA ASP A 67 6.82 -11.89 -12.33
C ASP A 67 7.78 -10.73 -11.97
N GLU A 68 7.37 -9.73 -11.17
CA GLU A 68 8.23 -8.64 -10.66
C GLU A 68 8.74 -8.91 -9.22
N PHE A 69 8.06 -9.78 -8.45
CA PHE A 69 8.37 -10.02 -7.05
C PHE A 69 9.55 -10.98 -6.86
N THR A 70 10.76 -10.42 -6.74
CA THR A 70 11.96 -11.20 -6.40
C THR A 70 11.95 -11.53 -4.90
N ARG A 71 11.57 -12.76 -4.55
CA ARG A 71 11.63 -13.23 -3.16
C ARG A 71 13.08 -13.30 -2.66
N ARG A 72 13.32 -12.70 -1.50
CA ARG A 72 14.57 -12.75 -0.76
C ARG A 72 14.47 -13.69 0.43
N TYR A 73 15.63 -14.15 0.87
CA TYR A 73 15.78 -15.06 2.00
C TYR A 73 16.87 -14.53 2.92
N ALA A 74 16.62 -14.59 4.22
CA ALA A 74 17.47 -13.97 5.22
C ALA A 74 18.78 -14.75 5.47
N ASP A 75 18.80 -16.04 5.16
CA ASP A 75 19.96 -16.94 5.23
C ASP A 75 20.96 -16.71 4.10
N GLU A 76 20.54 -16.09 3.00
CA GLU A 76 21.40 -15.74 1.88
C GLU A 76 22.12 -14.39 2.15
N PRO A 77 23.45 -14.39 2.35
CA PRO A 77 24.19 -13.19 2.78
C PRO A 77 24.09 -12.03 1.79
N SER A 78 23.91 -12.31 0.49
CA SER A 78 23.75 -11.28 -0.53
C SER A 78 22.43 -10.53 -0.41
N HIS A 79 21.36 -11.18 0.07
CA HIS A 79 20.04 -10.58 0.22
C HIS A 79 19.99 -9.57 1.37
N ILE A 80 20.71 -9.82 2.46
CA ILE A 80 20.72 -8.94 3.64
C ILE A 80 21.70 -7.76 3.51
N ARG A 81 22.54 -7.69 2.46
CA ARG A 81 23.48 -6.57 2.23
C ARG A 81 22.78 -5.22 2.17
N PHE A 82 21.61 -5.19 1.53
CA PHE A 82 20.79 -3.98 1.47
C PHE A 82 20.37 -3.53 2.87
N ILE A 83 19.87 -4.45 3.70
CA ILE A 83 19.46 -4.17 5.08
C ILE A 83 20.64 -3.64 5.89
N LYS A 84 21.80 -4.28 5.80
CA LYS A 84 23.04 -3.82 6.47
C LYS A 84 23.47 -2.41 6.03
N ALA A 85 23.19 -2.03 4.79
CA ALA A 85 23.53 -0.72 4.24
C ALA A 85 22.49 0.38 4.54
N LEU A 86 21.28 0.03 4.96
CA LEU A 86 20.17 0.99 5.17
C LEU A 86 20.55 2.20 6.05
N PRO A 87 21.20 2.05 7.22
CA PRO A 87 21.59 3.21 8.03
C PRO A 87 22.50 4.19 7.30
N LYS A 88 23.48 3.68 6.53
CA LYS A 88 24.39 4.51 5.74
C LYS A 88 23.66 5.21 4.59
N LEU A 89 22.77 4.51 3.91
CA LEU A 89 21.96 5.08 2.82
C LEU A 89 21.02 6.17 3.34
N LYS A 90 20.34 5.91 4.47
CA LYS A 90 19.49 6.89 5.15
C LYS A 90 20.26 8.16 5.45
N ARG A 91 21.45 8.05 6.03
CA ARG A 91 22.29 9.22 6.35
C ARG A 91 22.58 10.08 5.11
N VAL A 92 22.93 9.47 3.98
CA VAL A 92 23.18 10.22 2.73
C VAL A 92 21.91 10.94 2.24
N VAL A 93 20.75 10.28 2.34
CA VAL A 93 19.47 10.90 1.94
C VAL A 93 19.12 12.08 2.86
N TYR A 94 19.34 11.94 4.16
CA TYR A 94 19.16 13.02 5.14
C TYR A 94 20.12 14.18 4.91
N GLU A 95 21.40 13.90 4.65
CA GLU A 95 22.40 14.92 4.32
C GLU A 95 21.98 15.75 3.09
N ASN A 96 21.42 15.12 2.06
CA ASN A 96 20.88 15.84 0.91
C ASN A 96 19.58 16.60 1.23
N ALA A 97 18.69 16.02 2.05
CA ALA A 97 17.43 16.65 2.44
C ALA A 97 17.65 17.93 3.25
N HIS A 98 18.76 18.04 4.00
CA HIS A 98 19.13 19.26 4.70
C HIS A 98 19.24 20.47 3.77
N GLU A 99 19.69 20.29 2.52
CA GLU A 99 19.75 21.40 1.54
C GLU A 99 18.38 22.06 1.32
N GLY A 100 17.29 21.28 1.40
CA GLY A 100 15.93 21.80 1.29
C GLY A 100 15.28 22.15 2.64
N TRP A 101 15.63 21.47 3.73
CA TRP A 101 15.12 21.80 5.07
C TRP A 101 15.70 23.12 5.61
N ASP A 102 16.93 23.45 5.26
CA ASP A 102 17.64 24.60 5.81
C ASP A 102 17.32 25.93 5.08
N THR A 103 16.52 25.90 4.01
CA THR A 103 16.19 27.10 3.23
C THR A 103 15.18 28.02 3.92
N GLY A 104 14.40 27.47 4.86
CA GLY A 104 13.29 28.17 5.51
C GLY A 104 12.06 28.41 4.61
N VAL A 105 12.10 27.95 3.35
CA VAL A 105 10.98 28.04 2.42
C VAL A 105 10.11 26.79 2.57
N THR A 106 8.90 26.93 3.11
CA THR A 106 8.04 25.77 3.46
C THR A 106 7.75 24.82 2.30
N ALA A 107 7.74 25.31 1.05
CA ALA A 107 7.57 24.47 -0.13
C ALA A 107 8.78 23.55 -0.37
N GLU A 108 10.00 24.07 -0.21
CA GLU A 108 11.26 23.34 -0.37
C GLU A 108 11.47 22.38 0.79
N MET A 109 11.23 22.82 2.03
CA MET A 109 11.27 21.98 3.22
C MET A 109 10.31 20.78 3.11
N ARG A 110 9.11 21.00 2.58
CA ARG A 110 8.14 19.93 2.32
C ARG A 110 8.64 18.98 1.24
N GLN A 111 9.22 19.49 0.16
CA GLN A 111 9.77 18.65 -0.90
C GLN A 111 10.92 17.77 -0.39
N ALA A 112 11.85 18.33 0.39
CA ALA A 112 12.92 17.56 1.02
C ALA A 112 12.38 16.43 1.90
N SER A 113 11.27 16.67 2.61
CA SER A 113 10.60 15.63 3.39
C SER A 113 10.03 14.52 2.50
N TYR A 114 9.48 14.85 1.33
CA TYR A 114 9.01 13.87 0.36
C TYR A 114 10.14 13.03 -0.22
N ASP A 115 11.31 13.62 -0.47
CA ASP A 115 12.48 12.88 -0.97
C ASP A 115 12.94 11.81 0.04
N VAL A 116 12.89 12.13 1.35
CA VAL A 116 13.14 11.13 2.42
C VAL A 116 12.06 10.06 2.45
N VAL A 117 10.77 10.45 2.36
CA VAL A 117 9.65 9.50 2.33
C VAL A 117 9.77 8.54 1.15
N ASP A 118 10.16 8.99 -0.04
CA ASP A 118 10.34 8.15 -1.22
C ASP A 118 11.45 7.09 -0.99
N PHE A 119 12.55 7.48 -0.36
CA PHE A 119 13.61 6.54 0.03
C PHE A 119 13.10 5.51 1.05
N LEU A 120 12.33 5.92 2.04
CA LEU A 120 11.78 5.04 3.06
C LEU A 120 10.71 4.10 2.46
N GLU A 121 9.85 4.57 1.56
CA GLU A 121 8.90 3.74 0.79
C GLU A 121 9.67 2.64 0.05
N TYR A 122 10.69 3.04 -0.73
CA TYR A 122 11.51 2.09 -1.47
C TYR A 122 12.15 1.06 -0.55
N SER A 123 12.74 1.51 0.55
CA SER A 123 13.40 0.66 1.54
C SER A 123 12.43 -0.37 2.13
N TRP A 124 11.22 0.04 2.48
CA TRP A 124 10.22 -0.86 3.03
C TRP A 124 9.69 -1.86 1.99
N ILE A 125 9.50 -1.43 0.74
CA ILE A 125 9.13 -2.34 -0.36
C ILE A 125 10.21 -3.41 -0.55
N ARG A 126 11.50 -3.06 -0.49
CA ARG A 126 12.60 -4.04 -0.58
C ARG A 126 12.69 -4.96 0.62
N LEU A 127 12.23 -4.54 1.80
CA LEU A 127 12.08 -5.42 2.97
C LEU A 127 10.91 -6.38 2.81
N ALA A 128 9.83 -5.96 2.14
CA ALA A 128 8.68 -6.81 1.89
C ALA A 128 9.01 -8.04 1.02
N GLU A 129 10.11 -7.98 0.24
CA GLU A 129 10.62 -9.11 -0.55
C GLU A 129 11.04 -10.33 0.29
N PHE A 130 11.27 -10.17 1.60
CA PHE A 130 11.57 -11.28 2.51
C PHE A 130 10.33 -12.07 2.95
N TYR A 131 9.13 -11.55 2.65
CA TYR A 131 7.87 -12.22 2.98
C TYR A 131 7.34 -13.05 1.82
N PRO A 132 6.55 -14.11 2.08
CA PRO A 132 5.92 -14.89 1.02
C PRO A 132 4.97 -14.05 0.14
N PRO A 133 4.71 -14.48 -1.11
CA PRO A 133 3.66 -13.89 -1.93
C PRO A 133 2.30 -13.83 -1.21
N GLY A 134 1.55 -12.75 -1.41
CA GLY A 134 0.24 -12.53 -0.80
C GLY A 134 0.26 -12.13 0.68
N HIS A 135 1.42 -12.06 1.35
CA HIS A 135 1.52 -11.70 2.77
C HIS A 135 0.98 -10.28 3.07
N PHE A 136 1.13 -9.36 2.12
CA PHE A 136 0.63 -7.98 2.21
C PHE A 136 -0.73 -7.79 1.51
N GLY A 137 -1.50 -8.87 1.38
CA GLY A 137 -2.80 -8.87 0.72
C GLY A 137 -2.72 -9.01 -0.80
N LEU A 138 -3.90 -9.07 -1.43
CA LEU A 138 -4.06 -9.43 -2.84
C LEU A 138 -3.45 -8.42 -3.83
N ARG A 139 -3.26 -7.16 -3.40
CA ARG A 139 -2.67 -6.11 -4.24
C ARG A 139 -1.15 -6.02 -4.12
N GLY A 140 -0.54 -6.86 -3.27
CA GLY A 140 0.89 -6.92 -3.08
C GLY A 140 1.48 -5.81 -2.18
N PRO A 141 2.77 -5.92 -1.83
CA PRO A 141 3.43 -5.07 -0.85
C PRO A 141 3.50 -3.60 -1.26
N ARG A 142 3.76 -3.30 -2.54
CA ARG A 142 3.80 -1.92 -3.06
C ARG A 142 2.47 -1.20 -2.84
N ALA A 143 1.34 -1.87 -3.11
CA ALA A 143 0.02 -1.27 -2.91
C ALA A 143 -0.31 -1.08 -1.42
N TYR A 144 0.03 -2.07 -0.59
CA TYR A 144 -0.16 -2.00 0.87
C TYR A 144 0.64 -0.84 1.48
N ILE A 145 1.94 -0.76 1.20
CA ILE A 145 2.84 0.25 1.77
C ILE A 145 2.43 1.66 1.31
N ARG A 146 2.11 1.85 0.03
CA ARG A 146 1.62 3.14 -0.47
C ARG A 146 0.30 3.56 0.16
N GLN A 147 -0.60 2.61 0.42
CA GLN A 147 -1.84 2.91 1.12
C GLN A 147 -1.55 3.36 2.55
N PHE A 148 -0.68 2.64 3.26
CA PHE A 148 -0.25 3.02 4.60
C PHE A 148 0.32 4.45 4.63
N ILE A 149 1.23 4.79 3.70
CA ILE A 149 1.82 6.14 3.62
C ILE A 149 0.73 7.20 3.43
N ARG A 150 -0.20 6.98 2.48
CA ARG A 150 -1.33 7.90 2.26
C ARG A 150 -2.18 8.08 3.51
N ASP A 151 -2.48 6.98 4.22
CA ASP A 151 -3.26 7.03 5.44
C ASP A 151 -2.53 7.80 6.55
N ARG A 152 -1.20 7.68 6.65
CA ARG A 152 -0.38 8.47 7.58
C ARG A 152 -0.39 9.95 7.24
N PHE A 153 -0.23 10.30 5.96
CA PHE A 153 -0.40 11.70 5.53
C PHE A 153 -1.77 12.24 5.93
N GLN A 154 -2.85 11.52 5.61
CA GLN A 154 -4.20 11.95 5.94
C GLN A 154 -4.42 12.11 7.44
N PHE A 155 -3.93 11.15 8.24
CA PHE A 155 -3.99 11.22 9.69
C PHE A 155 -3.26 12.45 10.25
N HIS A 156 -2.01 12.67 9.84
CA HIS A 156 -1.20 13.78 10.36
C HIS A 156 -1.70 15.14 9.88
N TRP A 157 -2.22 15.25 8.66
CA TRP A 157 -2.93 16.46 8.21
C TRP A 157 -4.12 16.76 9.12
N SER A 158 -4.96 15.77 9.40
CA SER A 158 -6.13 15.92 10.29
C SER A 158 -5.71 16.28 11.72
N LYS A 159 -4.57 15.75 12.19
CA LYS A 159 -4.00 16.03 13.52
C LYS A 159 -3.52 17.48 13.64
N HIS A 160 -2.88 18.01 12.61
CA HIS A 160 -2.31 19.38 12.61
C HIS A 160 -3.32 20.45 12.20
N GLU A 161 -4.44 20.08 11.60
CA GLU A 161 -5.52 20.99 11.21
C GLU A 161 -6.86 20.60 11.84
N PRO A 162 -6.99 20.70 13.18
CA PRO A 162 -8.19 20.25 13.90
C PRO A 162 -9.46 21.05 13.55
N GLU A 163 -9.30 22.25 13.01
CA GLU A 163 -10.40 23.13 12.58
C GLU A 163 -10.79 22.93 11.10
N GLY A 164 -10.11 22.04 10.39
CA GLY A 164 -10.38 21.67 9.00
C GLY A 164 -9.26 22.05 8.04
N PRO A 165 -9.31 21.56 6.78
CA PRO A 165 -8.21 21.72 5.84
C PRO A 165 -7.83 23.17 5.56
N GLY A 166 -6.54 23.48 5.64
CA GLY A 166 -5.96 24.78 5.33
C GLY A 166 -5.89 25.78 6.50
N THR A 167 -6.28 25.39 7.72
CA THR A 167 -6.27 26.29 8.89
C THR A 167 -4.88 26.49 9.49
N GLY A 168 -3.94 25.57 9.28
CA GLY A 168 -2.60 25.66 9.87
C GLY A 168 -1.55 26.34 9.00
N GLY A 169 -1.92 26.80 7.80
CA GLY A 169 -1.00 27.45 6.87
C GLY A 169 0.01 26.50 6.23
N THR A 170 1.05 27.05 5.59
CA THR A 170 1.99 26.25 4.78
C THR A 170 2.94 25.38 5.61
N ILE A 171 3.15 25.72 6.89
CA ILE A 171 4.04 24.98 7.80
C ILE A 171 3.51 23.57 8.11
N VAL A 172 2.19 23.35 8.06
CA VAL A 172 1.59 22.03 8.31
C VAL A 172 2.18 20.97 7.38
N GLY A 173 2.37 21.29 6.10
CA GLY A 173 2.94 20.34 5.15
C GLY A 173 4.35 19.87 5.53
N VAL A 174 5.12 20.72 6.21
CA VAL A 174 6.46 20.37 6.73
C VAL A 174 6.33 19.47 7.96
N LEU A 175 5.46 19.83 8.91
CA LEU A 175 5.22 19.04 10.14
C LEU A 175 4.69 17.64 9.82
N VAL A 176 3.73 17.55 8.89
CA VAL A 176 3.20 16.28 8.39
C VAL A 176 4.30 15.44 7.73
N GLY A 177 5.17 16.06 6.93
CA GLY A 177 6.31 15.37 6.33
C GLY A 177 7.20 14.72 7.38
N GLY A 178 7.59 15.47 8.42
CA GLY A 178 8.38 14.96 9.54
C GLY A 178 7.71 13.80 10.28
N ASP A 179 6.41 13.92 10.59
CA ASP A 179 5.68 12.86 11.28
C ASP A 179 5.57 11.57 10.45
N VAL A 180 5.38 11.67 9.13
CA VAL A 180 5.33 10.50 8.24
C VAL A 180 6.70 9.83 8.16
N ILE A 181 7.78 10.61 8.11
CA ILE A 181 9.15 10.08 8.17
C ILE A 181 9.34 9.26 9.45
N ASP A 182 8.99 9.82 10.61
CA ASP A 182 9.10 9.13 11.91
C ASP A 182 8.32 7.81 11.95
N ASP A 183 7.09 7.79 11.41
CA ASP A 183 6.28 6.57 11.31
C ASP A 183 6.98 5.52 10.44
N LEU A 184 7.51 5.92 9.28
CA LEU A 184 8.16 5.01 8.35
C LEU A 184 9.49 4.46 8.90
N GLU A 185 10.27 5.28 9.60
CA GLU A 185 11.50 4.82 10.21
C GLU A 185 11.27 3.75 11.28
N LYS A 186 10.22 3.92 12.08
CA LYS A 186 9.79 2.91 13.07
C LYS A 186 9.33 1.64 12.38
N MET A 187 8.47 1.75 11.36
CA MET A 187 7.98 0.58 10.63
C MET A 187 9.09 -0.20 9.93
N ILE A 188 10.10 0.49 9.38
CA ILE A 188 11.27 -0.15 8.77
C ILE A 188 12.09 -0.87 9.84
N SER A 189 12.38 -0.22 10.97
CA SER A 189 13.11 -0.84 12.08
C SER A 189 12.41 -2.10 12.59
N ASP A 190 11.09 -2.03 12.80
CA ASP A 190 10.27 -3.18 13.22
C ASP A 190 10.27 -4.30 12.18
N THR A 191 10.19 -3.96 10.89
CA THR A 191 10.23 -4.94 9.80
C THR A 191 11.60 -5.61 9.73
N VAL A 192 12.70 -4.85 9.86
CA VAL A 192 14.07 -5.40 9.91
C VAL A 192 14.23 -6.34 11.08
N ARG A 193 13.73 -5.95 12.26
CA ARG A 193 13.70 -6.82 13.44
C ARG A 193 12.99 -8.13 13.11
N ALA A 194 11.77 -8.06 12.59
CA ALA A 194 10.98 -9.25 12.29
C ALA A 194 11.67 -10.17 11.26
N VAL A 195 12.29 -9.60 10.23
CA VAL A 195 12.99 -10.37 9.17
C VAL A 195 14.27 -11.03 9.69
N LEU A 196 15.00 -10.37 10.61
CA LEU A 196 16.35 -10.79 11.01
C LEU A 196 16.47 -11.26 12.46
N THR A 197 15.38 -11.34 13.24
CA THR A 197 15.39 -11.76 14.67
C THR A 197 16.10 -13.10 14.88
N HIS A 198 16.01 -14.01 13.91
CA HIS A 198 16.58 -15.36 14.01
C HIS A 198 17.82 -15.57 13.14
N GLN A 199 18.39 -14.51 12.57
CA GLN A 199 19.60 -14.62 11.73
C GLN A 199 20.86 -14.60 12.58
N GLU A 200 21.65 -15.68 12.47
CA GLU A 200 22.94 -15.76 13.12
C GLU A 200 23.90 -14.71 12.53
N GLY A 201 24.58 -13.96 13.40
CA GLY A 201 25.57 -12.95 12.99
C GLY A 201 25.00 -11.62 12.50
N PHE A 202 23.70 -11.34 12.71
CA PHE A 202 23.14 -10.00 12.58
C PHE A 202 22.88 -9.38 13.95
N ASP A 203 23.63 -8.32 14.27
CA ASP A 203 23.42 -7.53 15.48
C ASP A 203 22.36 -6.45 15.22
N PHE A 204 21.11 -6.75 15.60
CA PHE A 204 19.99 -5.83 15.41
C PHE A 204 20.13 -4.57 16.26
N ASP A 205 20.65 -4.68 17.50
CA ASP A 205 20.75 -3.53 18.40
C ASP A 205 21.81 -2.54 17.89
N GLN A 206 22.96 -3.04 17.43
CA GLN A 206 23.96 -2.20 16.78
C GLN A 206 23.42 -1.59 15.47
N TRP A 207 22.71 -2.37 14.66
CA TRP A 207 22.09 -1.86 13.43
C TRP A 207 21.07 -0.76 13.73
N ARG A 208 20.26 -0.94 14.79
CA ARG A 208 19.23 0.01 15.20
C ARG A 208 19.84 1.32 15.71
N GLN A 209 20.91 1.27 16.50
CA GLN A 209 21.63 2.49 16.93
C GLN A 209 22.12 3.30 15.72
N LYS A 210 22.67 2.62 14.71
CA LYS A 210 23.06 3.25 13.44
C LYS A 210 21.86 3.82 12.70
N TRP A 211 20.75 3.08 12.67
CA TRP A 211 19.52 3.50 12.02
C TRP A 211 18.92 4.74 12.67
N GLU A 212 18.91 4.83 14.00
CA GLU A 212 18.36 5.95 14.77
C GLU A 212 19.32 7.15 14.83
N GLY A 213 20.57 7.00 14.34
CA GLY A 213 21.58 8.06 14.36
C GLY A 213 22.21 8.27 15.74
N GLU A 214 22.16 7.26 16.61
CA GLU A 214 22.69 7.31 17.98
C GLU A 214 24.19 6.99 18.07
N GLU A 215 24.82 6.52 16.98
CA GLU A 215 26.27 6.37 16.88
C GLU A 215 26.93 7.74 16.58
N ARG A 216 27.60 8.30 17.60
CA ARG A 216 28.57 9.41 17.46
C ARG A 216 29.95 8.89 17.08
#